data_AF-A0A3N4D135-F1
#
_entry.id   AF-A0A3N4D135-F1
#
_cell.length_a   1.000
_cell.length_b   1.000
_cell.length_c   1.000
_cell.angle_alpha   90.00
_cell.angle_beta   90.00
_cell.angle_gamma   90.00
#
_symmetry.space_group_name_H-M   'P 1'
#
loop_
_entity.id
_entity.type
_entity.pdbx_description
1 polymer ?
#
loop_
_entity_poly.entity_id
_entity_poly.type
_entity_poly.pdbx_seq_one_letter_code
_entity_poly.pdbx_strand_id
1 'polypeptide(L)' 'MTNPTPRDAAPGDVQRLQAIEEALAGIDDLGELPVDDALARLDAAHQVLAEALNPGPGRREEPRSGTNR' A
#
# COMPACT_ATOMS: atom_id res chain seq x y z
N MET A 1 8.71 26.21 -7.77
CA MET A 1 8.90 25.17 -6.75
C MET A 1 9.01 23.84 -7.45
N THR A 2 10.20 23.25 -7.52
CA THR A 2 10.38 21.90 -8.06
C THR A 2 9.84 20.90 -7.04
N ASN A 3 8.73 20.25 -7.37
CA ASN A 3 8.22 19.12 -6.58
C ASN A 3 9.35 18.07 -6.52
N PRO A 4 9.90 17.72 -5.34
CA PRO A 4 10.97 16.75 -5.27
C PRO A 4 10.45 15.44 -5.82
N THR A 5 10.95 15.02 -6.97
CA THR A 5 10.71 13.68 -7.50
C THR A 5 11.31 12.72 -6.48
N PRO A 6 10.57 11.75 -5.90
CA PRO A 6 11.13 10.82 -4.94
C PRO A 6 12.14 9.93 -5.66
N ARG A 7 13.42 10.31 -5.63
CA ARG A 7 14.54 9.45 -6.03
C ARG A 7 14.91 8.45 -4.94
N ASP A 8 14.19 8.47 -3.82
CA ASP A 8 14.59 7.84 -2.54
C ASP A 8 13.48 7.02 -1.88
N ALA A 9 12.38 6.73 -2.60
CA ALA A 9 11.44 5.72 -2.12
C ALA A 9 12.06 4.34 -2.41
N ALA A 10 12.31 3.55 -1.35
CA ALA A 10 12.74 2.17 -1.53
C ALA A 10 11.73 1.46 -2.46
N PRO A 11 12.17 0.53 -3.35
CA PRO A 11 11.25 -0.16 -4.24
C PRO A 11 10.06 -0.81 -3.51
N GLY A 12 10.23 -1.18 -2.24
CA GLY A 12 9.15 -1.68 -1.39
C GLY A 12 8.11 -0.62 -1.03
N ASP A 13 8.51 0.63 -0.79
CA ASP A 13 7.59 1.73 -0.48
C ASP A 13 6.80 2.20 -1.70
N VAL A 14 7.41 2.19 -2.88
CA VAL A 14 6.69 2.48 -4.14
C VAL A 14 5.62 1.42 -4.41
N GLN A 15 5.97 0.13 -4.25
CA GLN A 15 5.01 -0.97 -4.40
C GLN A 15 3.88 -0.89 -3.35
N ARG A 16 4.21 -0.51 -2.12
CA ARG A 16 3.23 -0.30 -1.04
C ARG A 16 2.27 0.83 -1.38
N LEU A 17 2.79 1.96 -1.83
CA LEU A 17 1.97 3.12 -2.21
C LEU A 17 1.04 2.78 -3.38
N GLN A 18 1.56 2.10 -4.40
CA GLN A 18 0.77 1.65 -5.53
C GLN A 18 -0.36 0.70 -5.10
N ALA A 19 -0.08 -0.27 -4.23
CA ALA A 19 -1.10 -1.18 -3.71
C ALA A 19 -2.20 -0.45 -2.91
N ILE A 20 -1.84 0.61 -2.18
CA ILE A 20 -2.80 1.46 -1.46
C ILE A 20 -3.66 2.25 -2.45
N GLU A 21 -3.05 2.87 -3.47
CA GLU A 21 -3.77 3.64 -4.49
C GLU A 21 -4.75 2.77 -5.28
N GLU A 22 -4.34 1.56 -5.67
CA GLU A 22 -5.20 0.59 -6.37
C GLU A 22 -6.36 0.11 -5.48
N ALA A 23 -6.11 -0.13 -4.19
CA ALA A 23 -7.17 -0.52 -3.25
C ALA A 23 -8.20 0.60 -3.02
N LEU A 24 -7.75 1.86 -2.94
CA LEU A 24 -8.65 3.01 -2.78
C LEU A 24 -9.45 3.30 -4.05
N ALA A 25 -8.82 3.27 -5.23
CA ALA A 25 -9.54 3.38 -6.50
C ALA A 25 -10.56 2.24 -6.67
N GLY A 26 -10.26 1.07 -6.12
CA GLY A 26 -11.15 -0.09 -6.14
C GLY A 26 -12.40 0.04 -5.29
N ILE A 27 -12.51 1.05 -4.41
CA ILE A 27 -13.69 1.25 -3.56
C ILE A 27 -14.55 2.47 -3.94
N ASP A 28 -14.11 3.27 -4.91
CA ASP A 28 -14.82 4.50 -5.33
C ASP A 28 -16.22 4.20 -5.92
N ASP A 29 -16.42 3.02 -6.52
CA ASP A 29 -17.64 2.61 -7.19
C ASP A 29 -18.55 1.67 -6.38
N LEU A 30 -18.23 1.43 -5.09
CA LEU A 30 -18.99 0.49 -4.25
C LEU A 30 -20.49 0.82 -4.14
N GLY A 31 -20.84 2.11 -4.20
CA GLY A 31 -22.24 2.56 -4.14
C GLY A 31 -23.09 2.15 -5.34
N GLU A 32 -22.46 1.77 -6.45
CA GLU A 32 -23.13 1.38 -7.70
C GLU A 32 -23.25 -0.14 -7.84
N LEU A 33 -22.62 -0.92 -6.95
CA LEU A 33 -22.59 -2.38 -7.00
C LEU A 33 -23.74 -3.01 -6.19
N PRO A 34 -24.21 -4.21 -6.57
CA PRO A 34 -25.02 -5.04 -5.69
C PRO A 34 -24.32 -5.26 -4.35
N VAL A 35 -25.10 -5.37 -3.27
CA VAL A 35 -24.57 -5.43 -1.90
C VAL A 35 -23.52 -6.53 -1.72
N ASP A 36 -23.76 -7.72 -2.26
CA ASP A 36 -22.82 -8.84 -2.14
C ASP A 36 -21.49 -8.57 -2.86
N ASP A 37 -21.55 -7.94 -4.05
CA ASP A 37 -20.37 -7.57 -4.83
C ASP A 37 -19.60 -6.41 -4.17
N ALA A 38 -20.33 -5.44 -3.61
CA ALA A 38 -19.75 -4.34 -2.86
C ALA A 38 -19.01 -4.83 -1.61
N LEU A 39 -19.59 -5.79 -0.87
CA LEU A 39 -18.96 -6.40 0.29
C LEU A 39 -17.70 -7.19 -0.09
N ALA A 40 -17.78 -8.01 -1.15
CA ALA A 40 -16.62 -8.78 -1.63
C ALA A 40 -15.46 -7.85 -2.04
N ARG A 41 -15.78 -6.74 -2.71
CA ARG A 41 -14.78 -5.76 -3.17
C ARG A 41 -14.19 -4.94 -2.02
N LEU A 42 -15.01 -4.59 -1.03
CA LEU A 42 -14.55 -3.93 0.20
C LEU A 42 -13.63 -4.84 1.01
N ASP A 43 -13.95 -6.12 1.17
CA ASP A 43 -13.11 -7.09 1.88
C ASP A 43 -11.75 -7.27 1.19
N ALA A 44 -11.73 -7.34 -0.14
CA ALA A 44 -10.50 -7.41 -0.91
C ALA A 44 -9.63 -6.15 -0.71
N ALA A 45 -10.22 -4.96 -0.78
CA ALA A 45 -9.51 -3.71 -0.54
C ALA A 45 -8.97 -3.61 0.89
N HIS A 46 -9.76 -4.02 1.89
CA HIS A 46 -9.32 -4.08 3.28
C HIS A 46 -8.11 -5.00 3.44
N GLN A 47 -8.12 -6.20 2.86
CA GLN A 47 -6.99 -7.12 2.98
C GLN A 47 -5.69 -6.52 2.41
N VAL A 48 -5.76 -5.87 1.24
CA VAL A 48 -4.61 -5.19 0.62
C VAL A 48 -4.11 -4.05 1.51
N LEU A 49 -5.01 -3.21 2.03
CA LEU A 49 -4.65 -2.11 2.92
C LEU A 49 -4.05 -2.60 4.24
N ALA A 50 -4.57 -3.69 4.81
CA ALA A 50 -4.05 -4.28 6.03
C ALA A 50 -2.61 -4.78 5.85
N GLU A 51 -2.31 -5.44 4.74
CA GLU A 51 -0.95 -5.88 4.42
C GLU A 51 -0.01 -4.70 4.11
N ALA A 52 -0.49 -3.73 3.33
CA ALA A 52 0.30 -2.57 2.92
C ALA A 52 0.59 -1.61 4.09
N LEU A 53 -0.34 -1.41 5.02
CA LEU A 53 -0.16 -0.48 6.14
C LEU A 53 0.48 -1.13 7.36
N ASN A 54 0.36 -2.45 7.52
CA ASN A 54 0.98 -3.20 8.60
C ASN A 54 1.86 -4.34 8.06
N PRO A 55 3.01 -4.01 7.45
CA PRO A 55 3.97 -5.04 7.10
C PRO A 55 4.43 -5.73 8.40
N GLY A 56 4.21 -7.04 8.51
CA GLY A 56 4.60 -7.82 9.69
C GLY A 56 6.06 -7.60 10.10
N PRO A 57 6.46 -8.05 11.31
CA PRO A 57 7.72 -7.69 11.95
C PRO A 57 9.00 -8.01 11.13
N GLY A 58 8.94 -8.86 10.10
CA GLY A 58 10.06 -9.19 9.21
C GLY A 58 10.24 -8.29 7.98
N ARG A 59 9.35 -7.31 7.76
CA ARG A 59 9.40 -6.38 6.60
C ARG A 59 9.51 -4.91 6.99
N ARG A 60 9.76 -4.60 8.26
CA ARG A 60 10.27 -3.28 8.64
C ARG A 60 11.72 -3.27 8.19
N GLU A 61 12.02 -2.47 7.19
CA GLU A 61 13.35 -2.30 6.64
C GLU A 61 14.36 -2.19 7.78
N GLU A 62 15.21 -3.20 7.93
CA GLU A 62 16.36 -3.12 8.81
C GLU A 62 17.14 -1.88 8.36
N PRO A 63 17.38 -0.88 9.23
CA PRO A 63 18.32 0.15 8.90
C PRO A 63 19.64 -0.58 8.70
N ARG A 64 20.15 -0.60 7.45
CA ARG A 64 21.45 -1.21 7.11
C ARG A 64 22.46 -0.65 8.10
N SER A 65 22.75 -1.45 9.13
CA SER A 65 23.68 -1.11 10.18
C SER A 65 25.05 -1.15 9.51
N GLY A 66 25.46 0.00 9.00
CA GLY A 66 26.73 0.23 8.34
C GLY A 66 27.84 -0.11 9.31
N THR A 67 28.28 -1.37 9.28
CA THR A 67 29.48 -1.82 9.97
C THR A 67 30.65 -1.45 9.08
N ASN A 68 31.11 -0.19 9.15
CA ASN A 68 32.41 0.17 8.64
C ASN A 68 33.44 -0.08 9.75
N ARG A 69 34.21 -1.15 9.51
CA ARG A 69 35.38 -1.59 10.26
C ARG A 69 36.60 -0.77 9.88
#